data_AF-F0UD95-F1
#
_entry.id   AF-F0UD95-F1
#
_cell.length_a   1.000
_cell.length_b   1.000
_cell.length_c   1.000
_cell.angle_alpha   90.00
_cell.angle_beta   90.00
_cell.angle_gamma   90.00
#
_symmetry.space_group_name_H-M   'P 1'
#
loop_
_entity.id
_entity.type
_entity.pdbx_description
1 polymer ?
#
loop_
_entity_poly.entity_id
_entity_poly.type
_entity_poly.pdbx_seq_one_letter_code
_entity_poly.pdbx_strand_id
1 'polypeptide(L)'
;MAPTYSLSLSKYNGPDNNIVWLPGSVGFVLRVTCSGTTTNEDPFKDVGITCNTETKDGAGYVTSLTERWYSIDSSFASTNRRAGEPISVVIALLTEIKEVGTVGISFCVQKRLPDGRFQPLNGSPLVVDRKIRTASLEQVKRETEAELGNM
;
A
#
# COMPACT_ATOMS: atom_id res chain seq x y z
N MET A 1 21.85 16.19 -9.38
CA MET A 1 21.50 15.07 -8.48
C MET A 1 20.31 14.34 -9.08
N ALA A 2 20.28 13.01 -9.00
CA ALA A 2 19.13 12.22 -9.45
C ALA A 2 17.89 12.51 -8.57
N PRO A 3 16.66 12.36 -9.08
CA PRO A 3 15.46 12.52 -8.27
C PRO A 3 15.40 11.47 -7.16
N THR A 4 14.93 11.90 -6.00
CA THR A 4 14.67 11.04 -4.84
C THR A 4 13.17 10.97 -4.61
N TYR A 5 12.67 9.77 -4.31
CA TYR A 5 11.25 9.54 -4.08
C TYR A 5 11.01 9.18 -2.62
N SER A 6 9.93 9.69 -2.05
CA SER A 6 9.51 9.34 -0.70
C SER A 6 8.01 9.08 -0.65
N LEU A 7 7.61 8.24 0.32
CA LEU A 7 6.23 7.88 0.58
C LEU A 7 5.83 8.32 1.98
N SER A 8 4.62 8.82 2.12
CA SER A 8 3.98 8.98 3.42
C SER A 8 2.52 8.53 3.39
N LEU A 9 2.11 7.88 4.48
CA LEU A 9 0.73 7.48 4.68
C LEU A 9 -0.10 8.71 5.07
N SER A 10 -1.02 9.12 4.22
CA SER A 10 -1.94 10.24 4.49
C SER A 10 -3.22 9.77 5.18
N LYS A 11 -3.74 8.60 4.79
CA LYS A 11 -4.95 8.03 5.41
C LYS A 11 -4.95 6.51 5.34
N TYR A 12 -5.42 5.87 6.39
CA TYR A 12 -5.83 4.47 6.41
C TYR A 12 -7.35 4.41 6.50
N ASN A 13 -7.99 3.64 5.63
CA ASN A 13 -9.42 3.35 5.63
C ASN A 13 -9.59 1.85 5.84
N GLY A 14 -9.72 1.44 7.09
CA GLY A 14 -10.06 0.07 7.45
C GLY A 14 -10.96 0.07 8.69
N PRO A 15 -11.35 -1.11 9.16
CA PRO A 15 -12.22 -1.25 10.32
C PRO A 15 -11.52 -0.72 11.58
N ASP A 16 -12.28 -0.05 12.45
CA ASP A 16 -11.73 0.63 13.65
C ASP A 16 -11.10 -0.35 14.64
N ASN A 17 -11.63 -1.57 14.72
CA ASN A 17 -11.08 -2.65 15.54
C ASN A 17 -9.87 -3.35 14.89
N ASN A 18 -9.47 -2.93 13.68
CA ASN A 18 -8.44 -3.54 12.84
C ASN A 18 -8.69 -5.01 12.47
N ILE A 19 -9.94 -5.48 12.55
CA ILE A 19 -10.35 -6.82 12.14
C ILE A 19 -11.03 -6.75 10.78
N VAL A 20 -10.37 -7.32 9.77
CA VAL A 20 -10.90 -7.44 8.42
C VAL A 20 -11.58 -8.79 8.26
N TRP A 21 -12.89 -8.75 8.05
CA TRP A 21 -13.69 -9.93 7.74
C TRP A 21 -13.41 -10.39 6.30
N LEU A 22 -13.19 -11.69 6.11
CA LEU A 22 -12.83 -12.23 4.80
C LEU A 22 -14.05 -12.66 3.97
N PRO A 23 -14.02 -12.46 2.64
CA PRO A 23 -13.04 -11.67 1.89
C PRO A 23 -13.20 -10.16 2.18
N GLY A 24 -12.08 -9.45 2.34
CA GLY A 24 -12.10 -8.05 2.74
C GLY A 24 -11.05 -7.22 2.04
N SER A 25 -11.10 -5.90 2.26
CA SER A 25 -10.15 -4.97 1.70
C SER A 25 -9.91 -3.79 2.64
N VAL A 26 -8.70 -3.25 2.61
CA VAL A 26 -8.32 -2.02 3.31
C VAL A 26 -7.84 -0.98 2.32
N GLY A 27 -8.24 0.27 2.55
CA GLY A 27 -7.88 1.40 1.71
C GLY A 27 -6.72 2.20 2.29
N PHE A 28 -5.87 2.73 1.41
CA PHE A 28 -4.77 3.61 1.78
C PHE A 28 -4.77 4.84 0.90
N VAL A 29 -4.50 5.99 1.49
CA VAL A 29 -4.18 7.22 0.77
C VAL A 29 -2.71 7.52 1.03
N LEU A 30 -1.91 7.50 -0.03
CA LEU A 30 -0.48 7.73 0.03
C LEU A 30 -0.15 9.05 -0.65
N ARG A 31 0.83 9.76 -0.08
CA ARG A 31 1.49 10.88 -0.76
C ARG A 31 2.84 10.40 -1.26
N VAL A 32 3.06 10.55 -2.55
CA VAL A 32 4.36 10.31 -3.20
C VAL A 32 4.99 11.65 -3.47
N THR A 33 6.22 11.84 -3.02
CA THR A 33 6.97 13.08 -3.25
C THR A 33 8.21 12.77 -4.06
N CYS A 34 8.38 13.47 -5.18
CA CYS A 34 9.62 13.51 -5.96
C CYS A 34 10.36 14.80 -5.61
N SER A 35 11.56 14.67 -5.06
CA SER A 35 12.46 15.80 -4.76
C SER A 35 13.66 15.80 -5.70
N GLY A 36 14.09 16.98 -6.14
CA GLY A 36 15.28 17.17 -6.99
C GLY A 36 14.95 17.56 -8.43
N THR A 37 16.00 17.86 -9.19
CA THR A 37 15.89 18.26 -10.60
C THR A 37 15.54 17.06 -11.46
N THR A 38 14.43 17.11 -12.19
CA THR A 38 14.16 16.14 -13.26
C THR A 38 14.29 16.84 -14.61
N THR A 39 14.94 16.17 -15.55
CA THR A 39 15.45 16.75 -16.80
C THR A 39 14.42 16.87 -17.93
N ASN A 40 13.14 17.18 -17.63
CA ASN A 40 12.04 17.39 -18.60
C ASN A 40 11.29 16.16 -19.18
N GLU A 41 11.07 15.13 -18.39
CA GLU A 41 9.90 14.26 -18.58
C GLU A 41 9.16 14.19 -17.25
N ASP A 42 7.85 13.91 -17.30
CA ASP A 42 7.04 13.78 -16.11
C ASP A 42 7.76 12.94 -15.02
N PRO A 43 7.96 13.49 -13.80
CA PRO A 43 8.74 12.81 -12.77
C PRO A 43 8.14 11.49 -12.31
N PHE A 44 6.87 11.23 -12.62
CA PHE A 44 6.17 10.00 -12.32
C PHE A 44 5.95 9.10 -13.55
N LYS A 45 6.48 9.48 -14.73
CA LYS A 45 6.48 8.61 -15.91
C LYS A 45 7.17 7.29 -15.59
N ASP A 46 6.47 6.19 -15.85
CA ASP A 46 6.88 4.83 -15.53
C ASP A 46 7.15 4.57 -14.05
N VAL A 47 6.81 5.52 -13.16
CA VAL A 47 6.93 5.36 -11.70
C VAL A 47 5.59 4.94 -11.14
N GLY A 48 5.64 4.10 -10.12
CA GLY A 48 4.46 3.61 -9.43
C GLY A 48 4.79 3.11 -8.05
N ILE A 49 3.74 2.66 -7.37
CA ILE A 49 3.83 2.10 -6.04
C ILE A 49 3.58 0.61 -6.11
N THR A 50 4.44 -0.12 -5.44
CA THR A 50 4.26 -1.53 -5.19
C THR A 50 3.78 -1.72 -3.76
N CYS A 51 2.61 -2.32 -3.60
CA CYS A 51 2.05 -2.74 -2.32
C CYS A 51 2.41 -4.19 -2.07
N ASN A 52 3.19 -4.43 -1.03
CA ASN A 52 3.51 -5.75 -0.54
C ASN A 52 2.62 -6.07 0.66
N THR A 53 2.00 -7.24 0.63
CA THR A 53 1.15 -7.74 1.71
C THR A 53 1.66 -9.10 2.14
N GLU A 54 1.95 -9.24 3.43
CA GLU A 54 2.39 -10.46 4.08
C GLU A 54 1.32 -10.89 5.08
N THR A 55 0.84 -12.12 4.99
CA THR A 55 -0.06 -12.70 5.99
C THR A 55 0.68 -13.78 6.77
N LYS A 56 0.59 -13.71 8.10
CA LYS A 56 1.16 -14.68 9.04
C LYS A 56 0.09 -15.36 9.86
N ASP A 57 0.22 -16.67 10.07
CA ASP A 57 -0.67 -17.43 10.96
C ASP A 57 -0.42 -17.10 12.46
N GLY A 58 -1.15 -17.79 13.35
CA GLY A 58 -1.01 -17.61 14.80
C GLY A 58 0.33 -18.08 15.38
N ALA A 59 1.10 -18.89 14.64
CA ALA A 59 2.45 -19.31 15.01
C ALA A 59 3.53 -18.40 14.42
N GLY A 60 3.15 -17.43 13.58
CA GLY A 60 4.04 -16.47 12.94
C GLY A 60 4.60 -16.92 11.59
N TYR A 61 4.14 -18.05 11.05
CA TYR A 61 4.56 -18.52 9.72
C TYR A 61 3.85 -17.73 8.62
N VAL A 62 4.60 -17.37 7.58
CA VAL A 62 4.05 -16.68 6.40
C VAL A 62 3.18 -17.65 5.62
N THR A 63 1.89 -17.36 5.52
CA THR A 63 0.94 -18.14 4.72
C THR A 63 0.76 -17.57 3.33
N SER A 64 0.95 -16.24 3.18
CA SER A 64 0.77 -15.56 1.91
C SER A 64 1.63 -14.32 1.76
N LEU A 65 2.09 -14.13 0.54
CA LEU A 65 2.83 -12.96 0.07
C LEU A 65 2.21 -12.52 -1.25
N THR A 66 1.70 -11.31 -1.29
CA THR A 66 1.15 -10.73 -2.52
C THR A 66 1.79 -9.38 -2.79
N GLU A 67 2.15 -9.16 -4.05
CA GLU A 67 2.68 -7.91 -4.54
C GLU A 67 1.71 -7.33 -5.58
N ARG A 68 1.36 -6.04 -5.45
CA ARG A 68 0.48 -5.34 -6.41
C ARG A 68 1.08 -4.01 -6.83
N TRP A 69 1.18 -3.82 -8.14
CA TRP A 69 1.63 -2.57 -8.76
C TRP A 69 0.47 -1.58 -8.96
N TYR A 70 0.75 -0.31 -8.70
CA TYR A 70 -0.13 0.82 -8.97
C TYR A 70 0.63 1.89 -9.73
N SER A 71 0.23 2.16 -10.97
CA SER A 71 0.77 3.28 -11.74
C SER A 71 0.33 4.61 -11.14
N ILE A 72 1.22 5.60 -11.15
CA ILE A 72 0.87 6.98 -10.85
C ILE A 72 0.45 7.65 -12.16
N ASP A 73 -0.74 8.24 -12.20
CA ASP A 73 -1.18 9.00 -13.36
C ASP A 73 -0.41 10.33 -13.44
N SER A 74 0.30 10.52 -14.55
CA SER A 74 1.12 11.68 -14.90
C SER A 74 0.32 12.96 -15.09
N SER A 75 -0.99 12.87 -15.38
CA SER A 75 -1.81 14.06 -15.64
C SER A 75 -1.88 15.03 -14.46
N PHE A 76 -1.65 14.55 -13.22
CA PHE A 76 -1.72 15.38 -12.01
C PHE A 76 -0.47 16.20 -11.71
N ALA A 77 0.69 15.84 -12.28
CA ALA A 77 1.98 16.47 -11.96
C ALA A 77 2.40 17.57 -12.95
N SER A 78 1.70 17.71 -14.08
CA SER A 78 2.20 18.42 -15.26
C SER A 78 1.76 19.88 -15.43
N THR A 79 0.82 20.39 -14.62
CA THR A 79 0.14 21.67 -14.95
C THR A 79 0.73 22.93 -14.32
N ASN A 80 1.61 22.87 -13.30
CA ASN A 80 2.18 24.07 -12.67
C ASN A 80 3.59 23.85 -12.08
N ARG A 81 4.50 23.26 -12.86
CA ARG A 81 5.83 22.93 -12.36
C ARG A 81 6.82 24.09 -12.48
N ARG A 82 7.45 24.47 -11.36
CA ARG A 82 8.74 25.17 -11.35
C ARG A 82 9.89 24.15 -11.33
N ALA A 83 10.90 24.38 -12.16
CA ALA A 83 12.07 23.50 -12.19
C ALA A 83 12.79 23.49 -10.84
N GLY A 84 13.08 22.30 -10.31
CA GLY A 84 13.81 22.12 -9.05
C GLY A 84 12.97 22.11 -7.77
N GLU A 85 11.69 22.46 -7.82
CA GLU A 85 10.79 22.31 -6.66
C GLU A 85 10.30 20.86 -6.51
N PRO A 86 10.14 20.35 -5.27
CA PRO A 86 9.52 19.06 -5.03
C PRO A 86 8.09 19.00 -5.56
N ILE A 87 7.70 17.86 -6.12
CA ILE A 87 6.32 17.61 -6.56
C ILE A 87 5.77 16.47 -5.74
N SER A 88 4.55 16.64 -5.25
CA SER A 88 3.81 15.56 -4.60
C SER A 88 2.53 15.23 -5.36
N VAL A 89 2.23 13.94 -5.44
CA VAL A 89 0.93 13.42 -5.87
C VAL A 89 0.31 12.63 -4.73
N VAL A 90 -1.02 12.60 -4.69
CA VAL A 90 -1.78 11.79 -3.73
C VAL A 90 -2.47 10.70 -4.50
N ILE A 91 -2.31 9.45 -4.05
CA ILE A 91 -2.95 8.30 -4.67
C ILE A 91 -3.74 7.50 -3.64
N ALA A 92 -4.91 7.01 -4.05
CA ALA A 92 -5.75 6.13 -3.26
C ALA A 92 -5.63 4.70 -3.78
N LEU A 93 -5.37 3.76 -2.88
CA LEU A 93 -5.09 2.36 -3.17
C LEU A 93 -6.03 1.47 -2.37
N LEU A 94 -6.38 0.30 -2.93
CA LEU A 94 -7.19 -0.72 -2.26
C LEU A 94 -6.47 -2.05 -2.24
N THR A 95 -6.12 -2.54 -1.06
CA THR A 95 -5.47 -3.83 -0.87
C THR A 95 -6.49 -4.88 -0.47
N GLU A 96 -6.65 -5.89 -1.30
CA GLU A 96 -7.47 -7.06 -1.00
C GLU A 96 -6.75 -7.97 -0.01
N ILE A 97 -7.50 -8.52 0.94
CA ILE A 97 -7.00 -9.48 1.91
C ILE A 97 -7.87 -10.73 1.83
N LYS A 98 -7.23 -11.88 1.61
CA LYS A 98 -7.90 -13.15 1.29
C LYS A 98 -7.64 -14.25 2.30
N GLU A 99 -6.68 -14.07 3.21
CA GLU A 99 -6.24 -15.11 4.13
C GLU A 99 -6.39 -14.72 5.59
N VAL A 100 -6.63 -15.75 6.42
CA VAL A 100 -6.76 -15.63 7.88
C VAL A 100 -5.37 -15.48 8.48
N GLY A 101 -5.16 -14.48 9.32
CA GLY A 101 -3.88 -14.23 9.96
C GLY A 101 -3.69 -12.78 10.43
N THR A 102 -2.44 -12.46 10.73
CA THR A 102 -1.96 -11.09 10.95
C THR A 102 -1.35 -10.58 9.65
N VAL A 103 -1.77 -9.40 9.22
CA VAL A 103 -1.41 -8.83 7.93
C VAL A 103 -0.44 -7.67 8.11
N GLY A 104 0.73 -7.78 7.49
CA GLY A 104 1.69 -6.70 7.31
C GLY A 104 1.57 -6.09 5.92
N ILE A 105 1.61 -4.76 5.82
CA ILE A 105 1.54 -4.04 4.54
C ILE A 105 2.71 -3.06 4.45
N SER A 106 3.38 -3.05 3.31
CA SER A 106 4.41 -2.07 3.00
C SER A 106 4.30 -1.57 1.57
N PHE A 107 4.79 -0.36 1.34
CA PHE A 107 4.77 0.30 0.04
C PHE A 107 6.17 0.71 -0.38
N CYS A 108 6.48 0.50 -1.65
CA CYS A 108 7.74 0.89 -2.25
C CYS A 108 7.49 1.70 -3.52
N VAL A 109 8.30 2.72 -3.77
CA VAL A 109 8.31 3.38 -5.08
C VAL A 109 9.23 2.60 -6.01
N GLN A 110 8.73 2.21 -7.17
CA GLN A 110 9.54 1.56 -8.19
C GLN A 110 9.34 2.25 -9.54
N LYS A 111 10.32 2.08 -10.41
CA LYS A 111 10.25 2.44 -11.83
C LYS A 111 10.05 1.17 -12.64
N ARG A 112 9.06 1.16 -13.51
CA ARG A 112 8.89 0.14 -14.54
C ARG A 112 9.88 0.40 -15.67
N LEU A 113 10.71 -0.58 -15.96
CA LEU A 113 11.68 -0.53 -17.05
C LEU A 113 11.00 -0.90 -18.38
N PRO A 114 11.60 -0.53 -19.54
CA PRO A 114 11.04 -0.86 -20.85
C PRO A 114 10.86 -2.36 -21.11
N ASP A 115 11.66 -3.21 -20.44
CA ASP A 115 11.56 -4.66 -20.49
C ASP A 115 10.48 -5.24 -19.56
N GLY A 116 9.73 -4.37 -18.87
CA GLY A 116 8.65 -4.72 -17.95
C GLY A 116 9.10 -5.03 -16.53
N ARG A 117 10.40 -5.06 -16.22
CA ARG A 117 10.89 -5.28 -14.86
C ARG A 117 10.68 -4.04 -13.99
N PHE A 118 10.61 -4.24 -12.67
CA PHE A 118 10.54 -3.15 -11.70
C PHE A 118 11.90 -2.91 -11.05
N GLN A 119 12.31 -1.64 -10.99
CA GLN A 119 13.51 -1.19 -10.33
C GLN A 119 13.13 -0.34 -9.10
N PRO A 120 13.52 -0.73 -7.88
CA PRO A 120 13.35 0.11 -6.69
C PRO A 120 14.01 1.47 -6.90
N LEU A 121 13.27 2.55 -6.62
CA LEU A 121 13.84 3.89 -6.58
C LEU A 121 14.34 4.19 -5.17
N ASN A 122 15.36 5.07 -5.07
CA ASN A 122 15.95 5.45 -3.79
C ASN A 122 14.88 5.93 -2.79
N GLY A 123 14.77 5.23 -1.67
CA GLY A 123 13.82 5.49 -0.59
C GLY A 123 13.61 4.23 0.25
N SER A 124 13.36 4.38 1.55
CA SER A 124 12.97 3.24 2.39
C SER A 124 11.53 2.83 2.09
N PRO A 125 11.19 1.53 2.17
CA PRO A 125 9.81 1.09 2.18
C PRO A 125 9.00 1.81 3.26
N LEU A 126 7.79 2.25 2.92
CA LEU A 126 6.82 2.74 3.89
C LEU A 126 6.09 1.54 4.48
N VAL A 127 6.42 1.19 5.72
CA VAL A 127 5.72 0.15 6.48
C VAL A 127 4.48 0.75 7.12
N VAL A 128 3.32 0.10 6.96
CA VAL A 128 2.09 0.49 7.65
C VAL A 128 2.17 -0.03 9.08
N ASP A 129 2.35 0.88 10.03
CA ASP A 129 2.33 0.56 11.47
C ASP A 129 0.89 0.41 12.00
N ARG A 130 0.19 -0.61 11.48
CA ARG A 130 -1.15 -1.01 11.93
C ARG A 130 -1.18 -2.53 12.05
N LYS A 131 -1.64 -3.02 13.21
CA LYS A 131 -1.88 -4.45 13.41
C LYS A 131 -3.21 -4.82 12.79
N ILE A 132 -3.19 -5.25 11.53
CA ILE A 132 -4.39 -5.75 10.85
C ILE A 132 -4.50 -7.24 11.14
N ARG A 133 -5.66 -7.66 11.62
CA ARG A 133 -6.02 -9.07 11.79
C ARG A 133 -7.18 -9.41 10.87
N THR A 134 -7.27 -10.67 10.48
CA THR A 134 -8.39 -11.15 9.68
C THR A 134 -9.15 -12.25 10.40
N ALA A 135 -10.45 -12.34 10.09
CA ALA A 135 -11.34 -13.38 10.60
C ALA A 135 -12.12 -14.00 9.42
N SER A 136 -12.24 -15.33 9.40
CA SER A 136 -13.08 -16.02 8.42
C SER A 136 -14.55 -15.98 8.85
N LEU A 137 -15.47 -16.06 7.89
CA LEU A 137 -16.91 -16.11 8.13
C LEU A 137 -17.31 -17.17 9.19
N GLU A 138 -16.64 -18.32 9.17
CA GLU A 138 -16.88 -19.43 10.12
C GLU A 138 -16.34 -19.16 11.52
N GLN A 139 -15.31 -18.33 11.68
CA GLN A 139 -14.90 -17.85 13.00
C GLN A 139 -15.95 -16.88 13.56
N VAL A 140 -16.44 -15.96 12.72
CA VAL A 140 -17.48 -14.98 13.12
C VAL A 140 -18.73 -15.68 13.62
N LYS A 141 -19.24 -16.64 12.84
CA LYS A 141 -20.47 -17.37 13.20
C LYS A 141 -20.34 -18.00 14.57
N ARG A 142 -19.22 -18.69 14.83
CA ARG A 142 -18.95 -19.33 16.12
C ARG A 142 -18.85 -18.33 17.27
N GLU A 143 -18.17 -17.20 17.07
CA GLU A 143 -18.04 -16.15 18.09
C GLU A 143 -19.41 -15.51 18.40
N THR A 144 -20.20 -15.21 17.36
CA THR A 144 -21.54 -14.63 17.51
C THR A 144 -22.53 -15.60 18.18
N GLU A 145 -22.51 -16.88 17.80
CA GLU A 145 -23.35 -17.92 18.43
C GLU A 145 -22.99 -18.12 19.91
N ALA A 146 -21.70 -18.06 20.26
CA ALA A 146 -21.24 -18.17 21.63
C ALA A 146 -21.66 -16.95 22.49
N GLU A 147 -21.65 -15.74 21.93
CA GLU A 147 -22.14 -14.55 22.64
C GLU A 147 -23.65 -14.62 22.88
N LEU A 148 -24.43 -15.01 21.87
CA LEU A 148 -25.88 -15.13 21.96
C LEU A 148 -26.33 -16.27 22.89
N GLY A 149 -25.59 -17.38 22.97
CA GLY A 149 -25.88 -18.50 23.88
C GLY A 149 -25.54 -18.22 25.35
N ASN A 150 -24.80 -17.15 25.63
CA ASN A 150 -24.44 -16.70 26.98
C ASN A 150 -25.30 -15.51 27.47
N MET A 151 -26.32 -15.11 26.70
CA MET A 151 -27.36 -14.14 27.07
C MET A 151 -28.66 -14.84 27.46
#